data_AF-A0A917JLF1-F1
#
_entry.id   AF-A0A917JLF1-F1
#
_cell.length_a   1.000
_cell.length_b   1.000
_cell.length_c   1.000
_cell.angle_alpha   90.00
_cell.angle_beta   90.00
_cell.angle_gamma   90.00
#
_symmetry.space_group_name_H-M   'P 1'
#
loop_
_entity.id
_entity.type
_entity.pdbx_description
1 polymer ?
#
loop_
_entity_poly.entity_id
_entity_poly.type
_entity_poly.pdbx_seq_one_letter_code
_entity_poly.pdbx_strand_id
1 'polypeptide(L)'
;MTAITHVCNYTVRCPHYKDPEHEVTWKNHVEINKSCEIALNRITKWHGQHAIELIELNGLAIRKAEGVDTYFSVRSDRLKDDGHILVTFKILMDDCDDNTCLEDIVSYLAEDYEKRLAKLK
;
A
#
# COMPACT_ATOMS: atom_id res chain seq x y z
N MET A 1 -20.56 5.35 17.02
CA MET A 1 -19.12 5.48 16.73
C MET A 1 -18.65 4.11 16.31
N THR A 2 -18.14 3.95 15.09
CA THR A 2 -17.75 2.62 14.59
C THR A 2 -16.24 2.47 14.70
N ALA A 3 -15.80 1.42 15.39
CA ALA A 3 -14.38 1.20 15.66
C ALA A 3 -13.70 0.52 14.47
N ILE A 4 -12.47 0.92 14.18
CA ILE A 4 -11.57 0.16 13.31
C ILE A 4 -11.17 -1.09 14.09
N THR A 5 -11.67 -2.25 13.65
CA THR A 5 -11.42 -3.54 14.30
C THR A 5 -10.25 -4.29 13.67
N HIS A 6 -9.90 -3.94 12.43
CA HIS A 6 -8.81 -4.55 11.68
C HIS A 6 -7.94 -3.50 11.01
N VAL A 7 -6.64 -3.76 10.97
CA VAL A 7 -5.66 -2.92 10.27
C VAL A 7 -4.79 -3.80 9.39
N CYS A 8 -4.52 -3.34 8.17
CA CYS A 8 -3.59 -3.98 7.25
C CYS A 8 -2.71 -2.91 6.58
N ASN A 9 -1.40 -3.04 6.71
CA ASN A 9 -0.46 -2.07 6.18
C ASN A 9 0.46 -2.77 5.20
N TYR A 10 0.35 -2.41 3.93
CA TYR A 10 1.25 -2.85 2.88
C TYR A 10 2.42 -1.88 2.74
N THR A 11 3.63 -2.42 2.63
CA THR A 11 4.81 -1.70 2.17
C THR A 11 5.40 -2.48 1.02
N VAL A 12 5.66 -1.82 -0.10
CA VAL A 12 6.43 -2.39 -1.20
C VAL A 12 7.64 -1.52 -1.42
N ARG A 13 8.78 -2.16 -1.65
CA ARG A 13 10.02 -1.49 -1.99
C ARG A 13 10.59 -2.08 -3.26
N CYS A 14 10.84 -1.23 -4.25
CA CYS A 14 11.66 -1.62 -5.39
C CYS A 14 13.09 -1.92 -4.90
N PRO A 15 13.65 -3.10 -5.23
CA PRO A 15 15.02 -3.42 -4.89
C PRO A 15 15.99 -2.61 -5.75
N HIS A 16 17.04 -2.07 -5.13
CA HIS A 16 18.11 -1.31 -5.78
C HIS A 16 19.33 -2.16 -6.13
N TYR A 17 19.25 -3.48 -5.92
CA TYR A 17 20.37 -4.42 -6.09
C TYR A 17 20.00 -5.54 -7.04
N LYS A 18 21.03 -6.15 -7.66
CA LYS A 18 20.90 -7.35 -8.48
C LYS A 18 21.58 -8.50 -7.74
N ASP A 19 20.89 -9.62 -7.62
CA ASP A 19 21.49 -10.88 -7.18
C ASP A 19 21.82 -11.71 -8.44
N PRO A 20 23.09 -12.11 -8.66
CA PRO A 20 23.46 -12.94 -9.80
C PRO A 20 22.89 -14.37 -9.73
N GLU A 21 22.49 -14.84 -8.55
CA GLU A 21 21.98 -16.20 -8.33
C GLU A 21 20.44 -16.28 -8.23
N HIS A 22 19.77 -15.18 -7.89
CA HIS A 22 18.32 -15.14 -7.69
C HIS A 22 17.64 -13.97 -8.41
N GLU A 23 16.41 -14.19 -8.88
CA GLU A 23 15.59 -13.11 -9.44
C GLU A 23 15.13 -12.18 -8.32
N VAL A 24 15.65 -10.95 -8.32
CA VAL A 24 15.29 -9.90 -7.37
C VAL A 24 14.19 -9.04 -7.97
N THR A 25 12.97 -9.19 -7.46
CA THR A 25 11.80 -8.42 -7.91
C THR A 25 11.11 -7.76 -6.72
N TRP A 26 10.39 -6.67 -6.95
CA TRP A 26 9.59 -6.00 -5.92
C TRP A 26 8.57 -6.93 -5.24
N LYS A 27 8.15 -8.02 -5.90
CA LYS A 27 7.24 -9.02 -5.33
C LYS A 27 7.83 -9.69 -4.09
N ASN A 28 9.15 -9.84 -4.03
CA ASN A 28 9.86 -10.39 -2.87
C ASN A 28 10.00 -9.38 -1.72
N HIS A 29 9.66 -8.12 -1.97
CA HIS A 29 9.80 -7.00 -1.03
C HIS A 29 8.44 -6.40 -0.64
N VAL A 30 7.39 -7.22 -0.69
CA VAL A 30 6.06 -6.88 -0.16
C VAL A 30 6.00 -7.26 1.32
N GLU A 31 5.92 -6.26 2.19
CA GLU A 31 5.76 -6.42 3.63
C GLU A 31 4.34 -6.09 4.07
N ILE A 32 3.76 -6.94 4.92
CA ILE A 32 2.41 -6.75 5.46
C ILE A 32 2.48 -6.77 6.98
N ASN A 33 1.93 -5.73 7.61
CA ASN A 33 1.79 -5.68 9.07
C ASN A 33 0.38 -5.26 9.50
N LYS A 34 0.01 -5.55 10.74
CA LYS A 34 -1.31 -5.28 11.31
C LYS A 34 -1.28 -4.23 12.43
N SER A 35 -0.20 -3.42 12.49
CA SER A 35 -0.01 -2.45 13.58
C SER A 35 -0.90 -1.22 13.39
N CYS A 36 -1.75 -0.94 14.38
CA CYS A 36 -2.55 0.29 14.42
C CYS A 36 -1.67 1.54 14.51
N GLU A 37 -0.57 1.47 15.25
CA GLU A 37 0.38 2.59 15.38
C GLU A 37 1.00 2.96 14.03
N ILE A 38 1.40 1.95 13.25
CA ILE A 38 1.95 2.17 11.90
C ILE A 38 0.89 2.82 10.99
N ALA A 39 -0.36 2.35 11.05
CA ALA A 39 -1.44 2.90 10.23
C ALA A 39 -1.74 4.36 10.59
N LEU A 40 -1.86 4.66 11.88
CA LEU A 40 -2.12 6.01 12.37
C LEU A 40 -0.97 6.96 11.99
N ASN A 41 0.28 6.56 12.23
CA ASN A 41 1.45 7.34 11.86
C ASN A 41 1.49 7.66 10.35
N ARG A 42 1.14 6.68 9.50
CA ARG A 42 1.04 6.87 8.05
C ARG A 42 -0.02 7.88 7.68
N ILE A 43 -1.25 7.70 8.18
CA ILE A 43 -2.38 8.57 7.86
C ILE A 43 -2.10 10.00 8.32
N THR A 44 -1.60 10.18 9.54
CA THR A 44 -1.23 11.50 10.06
C THR A 44 -0.16 12.15 9.19
N LYS A 45 0.90 11.41 8.82
CA LYS A 45 1.95 11.92 7.94
C LYS A 45 1.38 12.32 6.57
N TRP A 46 0.62 11.44 5.93
CA TRP A 46 0.12 11.63 4.57
C TRP A 46 -0.98 12.69 4.48
N HIS A 47 -1.74 12.89 5.55
CA HIS A 47 -2.69 14.00 5.64
C HIS A 47 -1.98 15.36 5.66
N GLY A 48 -0.78 15.43 6.26
CA GLY A 48 0.04 16.64 6.30
C GLY A 48 0.97 16.83 5.10
N GLN A 49 1.06 15.85 4.19
CA GLN A 49 1.92 15.93 3.01
C GLN A 49 1.14 16.44 1.79
N HIS A 50 1.76 17.35 1.03
CA HIS A 50 1.27 17.71 -0.29
C HIS A 50 1.46 16.53 -1.24
N ALA A 51 0.37 16.14 -1.90
CA ALA A 51 0.40 15.17 -2.99
C ALA A 51 0.46 15.93 -4.32
N ILE A 52 1.43 15.59 -5.16
CA ILE A 52 1.63 16.25 -6.46
C ILE A 52 0.84 15.57 -7.59
N GLU A 53 0.38 14.35 -7.35
CA GLU A 53 -0.38 13.58 -8.32
C GLU A 53 -1.37 12.66 -7.60
N LEU A 54 -2.55 12.51 -8.20
CA LEU A 54 -3.59 11.58 -7.78
C LEU A 54 -3.95 10.72 -8.98
N ILE A 55 -3.76 9.41 -8.84
CA ILE A 55 -4.09 8.41 -9.86
C ILE A 55 -5.09 7.43 -9.24
N GLU A 56 -6.16 7.13 -9.95
CA GLU A 56 -7.10 6.08 -9.54
C GLU A 56 -6.77 4.77 -10.25
N LEU A 57 -6.39 3.76 -9.47
CA LEU A 57 -6.03 2.43 -9.97
C LEU A 57 -6.77 1.37 -9.14
N ASN A 58 -7.56 0.53 -9.80
CA ASN A 58 -8.33 -0.55 -9.16
C ASN A 58 -9.20 -0.08 -7.97
N GLY A 59 -9.79 1.11 -8.10
CA GLY A 59 -10.60 1.72 -7.04
C GLY A 59 -9.80 2.25 -5.84
N LEU A 60 -8.46 2.29 -5.95
CA LEU A 60 -7.57 2.94 -4.99
C LEU A 60 -7.16 4.31 -5.50
N ALA A 61 -7.33 5.32 -4.64
CA ALA A 61 -6.79 6.65 -4.84
C ALA A 61 -5.31 6.64 -4.44
N ILE A 62 -4.41 6.55 -5.42
CA ILE A 62 -2.96 6.55 -5.24
C ILE A 62 -2.44 7.99 -5.31
N ARG A 63 -1.71 8.43 -4.29
CA ARG A 63 -1.12 9.76 -4.20
C ARG A 63 0.40 9.68 -4.28
N LYS A 64 1.03 10.54 -5.08
CA LYS A 64 2.49 10.69 -5.12
C LYS A 64 2.94 11.76 -4.12
N ALA A 65 3.90 11.42 -3.26
CA ALA A 65 4.53 12.38 -2.37
C ALA A 65 5.41 13.38 -3.15
N GLU A 66 5.42 14.64 -2.73
CA GLU A 66 6.31 15.65 -3.31
C GLU A 66 7.79 15.35 -3.01
N GLY A 67 8.64 15.45 -4.03
CA GLY A 67 10.11 15.39 -3.89
C GLY A 67 10.70 13.99 -3.69
N VAL A 68 9.90 12.92 -3.69
CA VAL A 68 10.36 11.52 -3.60
C VAL A 68 9.50 10.60 -4.46
N ASP A 69 10.04 9.46 -4.90
CA ASP A 69 9.28 8.45 -5.65
C ASP A 69 8.55 7.50 -4.71
N THR A 70 7.80 8.09 -3.77
CA THR A 70 6.93 7.37 -2.85
C THR A 70 5.47 7.62 -3.19
N TYR A 71 4.73 6.52 -3.36
CA TYR A 71 3.30 6.53 -3.57
C TYR A 71 2.58 5.96 -2.37
N PHE A 72 1.40 6.48 -2.07
CA PHE A 72 0.62 6.02 -0.93
C PHE A 72 -0.88 6.06 -1.20
N SER A 73 -1.59 5.18 -0.51
CA SER A 73 -3.05 5.12 -0.55
C SER A 73 -3.60 4.66 0.78
N VAL A 74 -4.81 5.11 1.08
CA VAL A 74 -5.56 4.72 2.28
C VAL A 74 -6.96 4.38 1.82
N ARG A 75 -7.45 3.23 2.27
CA ARG A 75 -8.84 2.80 2.05
C ARG A 75 -9.37 2.19 3.34
N SER A 76 -10.68 2.26 3.52
CA SER A 76 -11.37 1.55 4.59
C SER A 76 -12.58 0.83 4.03
N ASP A 77 -12.87 -0.35 4.57
CA ASP A 77 -14.04 -1.14 4.20
C ASP A 77 -14.80 -1.58 5.44
N ARG A 78 -16.12 -1.66 5.31
CA ARG A 78 -17.00 -2.21 6.33
C ARG A 78 -16.97 -3.74 6.30
N LEU A 79 -16.96 -4.35 7.47
CA LEU A 79 -17.03 -5.78 7.72
C LEU A 79 -18.41 -6.14 8.33
N LYS A 80 -18.64 -7.44 8.58
CA LYS A 80 -19.77 -7.92 9.38
C LYS A 80 -19.72 -7.36 10.81
N ASP A 81 -20.87 -7.40 11.49
CA ASP A 81 -21.02 -7.02 12.91
C ASP A 81 -20.46 -5.62 13.24
N ASP A 82 -20.68 -4.67 12.33
CA ASP A 82 -20.18 -3.29 12.42
C ASP A 82 -18.65 -3.14 12.49
N GLY A 83 -17.89 -4.21 12.23
CA GLY A 83 -16.44 -4.15 12.10
C GLY A 83 -16.00 -3.27 10.93
N HIS A 84 -14.81 -2.68 11.02
CA HIS A 84 -14.20 -1.93 9.94
C HIS A 84 -12.73 -2.33 9.80
N ILE A 85 -12.27 -2.45 8.56
CA ILE A 85 -10.85 -2.59 8.25
C ILE A 85 -10.31 -1.29 7.68
N LEU A 86 -9.13 -0.91 8.13
CA LEU A 86 -8.33 0.16 7.56
C LEU A 86 -7.12 -0.46 6.86
N VAL A 87 -6.94 -0.08 5.60
CA VAL A 87 -5.79 -0.50 4.82
C VAL A 87 -4.95 0.71 4.41
N THR A 88 -3.63 0.58 4.56
CA THR A 88 -2.67 1.58 4.04
C THR A 88 -1.72 0.91 3.07
N PHE A 89 -1.44 1.58 1.95
CA PHE A 89 -0.46 1.17 0.96
C PHE A 89 0.65 2.20 0.91
N LYS A 90 1.90 1.75 1.02
CA LYS A 90 3.10 2.57 0.83
C LYS A 90 3.98 1.89 -0.21
N ILE A 91 4.24 2.54 -1.33
CA ILE A 91 5.04 2.00 -2.42
C ILE A 91 6.26 2.91 -2.59
N LEU A 92 7.44 2.34 -2.42
CA LEU A 92 8.73 3.01 -2.59
C LEU A 92 9.27 2.59 -3.96
N MET A 93 9.24 3.51 -4.92
CA MET A 93 9.72 3.33 -6.28
C MET A 93 11.14 3.90 -6.48
N ASP A 94 11.81 4.30 -5.40
CA ASP A 94 13.19 4.79 -5.45
C ASP A 94 14.08 3.72 -6.09
N ASP A 95 14.85 4.11 -7.11
CA ASP A 95 15.80 3.26 -7.85
C ASP A 95 15.18 1.99 -8.48
N CYS A 96 13.90 2.05 -8.85
CA CYS A 96 13.24 0.95 -9.54
C CYS A 96 13.81 0.75 -10.96
N ASP A 97 13.79 -0.49 -11.46
CA ASP A 97 14.17 -0.75 -12.85
C ASP A 97 13.14 -0.17 -13.83
N ASP A 98 13.56 0.14 -15.05
CA ASP A 98 12.70 0.73 -16.09
C ASP A 98 11.50 -0.17 -16.48
N ASN A 99 11.53 -1.44 -16.08
CA ASN A 99 10.49 -2.42 -16.37
C ASN A 99 9.42 -2.51 -15.28
N THR A 100 9.64 -1.98 -14.08
CA THR A 100 8.65 -2.04 -13.01
C THR A 100 7.60 -0.95 -13.17
N CYS A 101 6.37 -1.40 -13.37
CA CYS A 101 5.20 -0.55 -13.51
C CYS A 101 4.48 -0.36 -12.18
N LEU A 102 4.14 0.89 -11.82
CA LEU A 102 3.39 1.17 -10.59
C LEU A 102 2.02 0.48 -10.61
N GLU A 103 1.39 0.45 -11.78
CA GLU A 103 0.10 -0.17 -12.05
C GLU A 103 0.10 -1.67 -11.74
N ASP A 104 1.19 -2.38 -12.05
CA ASP A 104 1.36 -3.80 -11.75
C ASP A 104 1.46 -4.04 -10.24
N ILE A 105 2.23 -3.20 -9.54
CA ILE A 105 2.35 -3.25 -8.08
C ILE A 105 0.99 -2.99 -7.44
N VAL A 106 0.34 -1.90 -7.81
CA VAL A 106 -0.97 -1.53 -7.25
C VAL A 106 -2.00 -2.62 -7.52
N SER A 107 -1.99 -3.21 -8.72
CA SER A 107 -2.90 -4.30 -9.06
C SER A 107 -2.67 -5.54 -8.21
N TYR A 108 -1.41 -5.96 -8.05
CA TYR A 108 -1.06 -7.07 -7.19
C TYR A 108 -1.49 -6.85 -5.73
N LEU A 109 -1.25 -5.65 -5.19
CA LEU A 109 -1.62 -5.31 -3.82
C LEU A 109 -3.13 -5.22 -3.62
N ALA A 110 -3.84 -4.65 -4.60
CA ALA A 110 -5.30 -4.58 -4.59
C ALA A 110 -5.92 -5.99 -4.60
N GLU A 111 -5.41 -6.89 -5.44
CA GLU A 111 -5.87 -8.28 -5.48
C GLU A 111 -5.63 -9.02 -4.17
N ASP A 112 -4.44 -8.89 -3.56
CA ASP A 112 -4.15 -9.53 -2.27
C ASP A 112 -5.05 -8.96 -1.17
N TYR A 113 -5.28 -7.64 -1.17
CA TYR A 113 -6.20 -7.00 -0.24
C TYR A 113 -7.64 -7.49 -0.41
N GLU A 114 -8.18 -7.54 -1.62
CA GLU A 114 -9.54 -8.02 -1.87
C GLU A 114 -9.70 -9.49 -1.44
N LYS A 115 -8.69 -10.34 -1.68
CA LYS A 115 -8.69 -11.73 -1.19
C LYS A 115 -8.72 -11.82 0.34
N ARG A 116 -8.02 -10.91 1.05
CA ARG A 116 -8.07 -10.86 2.52
C ARG A 116 -9.39 -10.30 3.03
N LEU A 117 -9.89 -9.25 2.38
CA LEU A 117 -11.16 -8.62 2.71
C LEU A 117 -12.30 -9.63 2.58
N ALA A 118 -12.31 -10.45 1.51
CA ALA A 118 -13.30 -11.50 1.31
C ALA A 118 -13.32 -12.56 2.43
N LYS A 119 -12.20 -12.81 3.11
CA LYS A 119 -12.12 -13.75 4.25
C LYS A 119 -12.65 -13.15 5.56
N LEU A 120 -12.69 -11.83 5.66
CA LEU A 120 -13.17 -11.08 6.83
C LEU A 120 -14.63 -10.63 6.69
N LYS A 121 -15.14 -10.60 5.45
CA LYS A 121 -16.51 -10.26 5.10
C LYS A 121 -17.48 -11.41 5.35
#